data_AF-A0A9E3G789-F1
#
_entry.id   AF-A0A9E3G789-F1
#
_cell.length_a   1.000
_cell.length_b   1.000
_cell.length_c   1.000
_cell.angle_alpha   90.00
_cell.angle_beta   90.00
_cell.angle_gamma   90.00
#
_symmetry.space_group_name_H-M   'P 1'
#
loop_
_entity.id
_entity.type
_entity.pdbx_description
1 polymer ?
#
loop_
_entity_poly.entity_id
_entity_poly.type
_entity_poly.pdbx_seq_one_letter_code
_entity_poly.pdbx_strand_id
1 'polypeptide(L)' 'YDGESVGAGRVDQTEPMAYSADEACDVGADSGSPASPDYGPAGNQFTGEIQWVRIDIGQDSHDHLIQPEDKFNIAMAHQ' A
#
# COMPACT_ATOMS: atom_id res chain seq x y z
N TYR A 1 9.62 26.99 -21.07
CA TYR A 1 9.23 25.62 -21.44
C TYR A 1 8.45 25.74 -22.73
N ASP A 2 9.14 25.46 -23.84
CA ASP A 2 8.93 26.19 -25.11
C ASP A 2 8.16 25.35 -26.13
N GLY A 3 7.28 24.46 -25.66
CA GLY A 3 6.45 23.60 -26.52
C GLY A 3 7.21 22.47 -27.23
N GLU A 4 8.52 22.30 -27.00
CA GLU A 4 9.28 21.17 -27.53
C GLU A 4 8.95 19.86 -26.81
N SER A 5 8.74 18.80 -27.60
CA SER A 5 8.50 17.45 -27.08
C SER A 5 9.81 16.90 -26.51
N VAL A 6 9.80 16.57 -25.22
CA VAL A 6 10.95 16.00 -24.49
C VAL A 6 10.95 14.47 -24.47
N GLY A 7 9.96 13.81 -25.09
CA GLY A 7 9.91 12.36 -25.15
C GLY A 7 8.62 11.80 -25.74
N ALA A 8 8.68 10.55 -26.21
CA ALA A 8 7.54 9.76 -26.67
C ALA A 8 7.74 8.29 -26.27
N GLY A 9 6.64 7.60 -25.97
CA GLY A 9 6.66 6.18 -25.59
C GLY A 9 5.33 5.50 -25.89
N ARG A 10 5.36 4.16 -26.00
CA ARG A 10 4.16 3.33 -26.18
C ARG A 10 3.81 2.65 -24.85
N VAL A 11 2.54 2.68 -24.51
CA VAL A 11 1.98 1.91 -23.40
C VAL A 11 1.44 0.61 -23.97
N ASP A 12 2.07 -0.52 -23.67
CA ASP A 12 1.69 -1.83 -24.22
C ASP A 12 0.45 -2.40 -23.53
N GLN A 13 0.23 -2.06 -22.26
CA GLN A 13 -0.92 -2.50 -21.47
C GLN A 13 -1.36 -1.38 -20.52
N THR A 14 -2.68 -1.25 -20.36
CA THR A 14 -3.32 -0.36 -19.39
C THR A 14 -4.09 -1.20 -18.38
N GLU A 15 -4.24 -0.72 -17.16
CA GLU A 15 -5.17 -1.30 -16.18
C GLU A 15 -6.57 -0.70 -16.36
N PRO A 16 -7.55 -1.44 -16.91
CA PRO A 16 -8.89 -0.91 -17.10
C PRO A 16 -9.67 -0.98 -15.77
N MET A 17 -10.39 0.11 -15.46
CA MET A 17 -11.42 0.20 -14.42
C MET A 17 -10.97 0.22 -12.96
N ALA A 18 -9.71 -0.07 -12.63
CA ALA A 18 -9.16 0.04 -11.29
C ALA A 18 -8.01 1.06 -11.27
N TYR A 19 -8.27 2.24 -10.67
CA TYR A 19 -7.27 3.31 -10.52
C TYR A 19 -6.55 3.28 -9.16
N SER A 20 -7.18 2.65 -8.17
CA SER A 20 -6.60 2.42 -6.85
C SER A 20 -7.17 1.11 -6.30
N ALA A 21 -6.50 0.00 -6.60
CA ALA A 21 -6.44 -1.03 -5.57
C ALA A 21 -5.58 -0.41 -4.47
N ASP A 22 -6.08 -0.33 -3.24
CA ASP A 22 -5.22 0.02 -2.11
C ASP A 22 -4.07 -1.00 -2.12
N GLU A 23 -2.89 -0.57 -2.58
CA GLU A 23 -1.68 -1.37 -2.43
C GLU A 23 -1.37 -1.39 -0.95
N ALA A 24 -1.51 -2.58 -0.37
CA ALA A 24 -1.46 -2.78 1.06
C ALA A 24 -0.17 -2.20 1.66
N CYS A 25 -0.26 -1.72 2.90
CA CYS A 25 0.92 -1.36 3.67
C CYS A 25 1.59 -2.63 4.19
N ASP A 26 2.33 -3.30 3.30
CA ASP A 26 3.01 -4.55 3.63
C ASP A 26 4.30 -4.31 4.42
N VAL A 27 4.64 -5.26 5.28
CA VAL A 27 5.90 -5.28 6.01
C VAL A 27 6.61 -6.60 5.77
N GLY A 28 7.82 -6.53 5.22
CA GLY A 28 8.67 -7.70 4.99
C GLY A 28 8.35 -8.49 3.72
N ALA A 29 7.39 -8.07 2.90
CA ALA A 29 7.16 -8.53 1.55
C ALA A 29 6.39 -7.44 0.79
N ASP A 30 6.26 -7.59 -0.53
CA ASP A 30 5.37 -6.75 -1.34
C ASP A 30 4.37 -7.68 -2.06
N SER A 31 3.09 -7.52 -1.76
CA SER A 31 2.00 -8.27 -2.40
C SER A 31 1.36 -7.52 -3.57
N GLY A 32 1.77 -6.27 -3.78
CA GLY A 32 1.25 -5.36 -4.79
C GLY A 32 1.87 -5.56 -6.17
N SER A 33 1.63 -4.57 -7.03
CA SER A 33 2.16 -4.59 -8.39
C SER A 33 3.64 -4.21 -8.38
N PRO A 34 4.50 -4.96 -9.09
CA PRO A 34 5.92 -4.67 -9.10
C PRO A 34 6.22 -3.31 -9.75
N ALA A 35 6.96 -2.46 -9.06
CA ALA A 35 7.37 -1.15 -9.58
C ALA A 35 8.37 -1.23 -10.75
N SER A 36 8.98 -2.40 -10.99
CA SER A 36 9.93 -2.62 -12.09
C SER A 36 9.99 -4.08 -12.54
N PRO A 37 10.43 -4.37 -13.78
CA PRO A 37 10.62 -5.74 -14.26
C PRO A 37 11.65 -6.56 -13.46
N ASP A 38 12.63 -5.88 -12.85
CA ASP A 38 13.70 -6.52 -12.08
C ASP A 38 13.28 -6.89 -10.65
N TYR A 39 12.13 -6.36 -10.19
CA TYR A 39 11.54 -6.66 -8.89
C TYR A 39 10.21 -7.36 -9.11
N GLY A 40 10.20 -8.69 -9.11
CA GLY A 40 9.01 -9.47 -9.43
C GLY A 40 7.97 -9.53 -8.29
N PRO A 41 6.75 -9.99 -8.61
CA PRO A 41 5.66 -10.13 -7.63
C PRO A 41 5.84 -11.29 -6.63
N ALA A 42 6.93 -12.06 -6.74
CA ALA A 42 7.19 -13.23 -5.92
C ALA A 42 8.68 -13.30 -5.54
N GLY A 43 8.99 -13.95 -4.42
CA GLY A 43 10.36 -14.08 -3.92
C GLY A 43 10.95 -12.79 -3.32
N ASN A 44 10.12 -11.79 -3.05
CA ASN A 44 10.50 -10.51 -2.45
C ASN A 44 10.42 -10.52 -0.91
N GLN A 45 10.25 -11.69 -0.31
CA GLN A 45 10.17 -11.82 1.15
C GLN A 45 11.52 -11.47 1.80
N PHE A 46 11.46 -10.60 2.80
CA PHE A 46 12.58 -10.34 3.70
C PHE A 46 12.93 -11.61 4.47
N THR A 47 14.21 -11.98 4.46
CA THR A 47 14.70 -13.23 5.05
C THR A 47 15.34 -13.05 6.43
N GLY A 48 15.37 -11.82 6.94
CA GLY A 48 15.85 -11.52 8.29
C GLY A 48 14.73 -11.51 9.33
N GLU A 49 15.04 -10.96 10.50
CA GLU A 49 14.09 -10.80 11.61
C GLU A 49 13.70 -9.33 11.78
N ILE A 50 12.39 -9.07 11.88
CA ILE A 50 11.84 -7.75 12.19
C ILE A 50 11.46 -7.73 13.67
N GLN A 51 12.23 -7.01 14.48
CA GLN A 51 12.01 -6.98 15.94
C GLN A 51 10.79 -6.15 16.34
N TRP A 52 10.51 -5.06 15.63
CA TRP A 52 9.35 -4.20 15.90
C TRP A 52 8.93 -3.42 14.66
N VAL A 53 7.64 -3.07 14.60
CA VAL A 53 7.05 -2.19 13.61
C VAL A 53 6.21 -1.16 14.37
N ARG A 54 6.38 0.13 14.06
CA ARG A 54 5.55 1.22 14.59
C ARG A 54 4.95 1.96 13.42
N ILE A 55 3.64 2.20 13.50
CA ILE A 55 2.89 2.96 12.52
C ILE A 55 2.29 4.15 13.26
N ASP A 56 2.76 5.35 12.93
CA ASP A 56 2.24 6.60 13.50
C ASP A 56 1.24 7.23 12.53
N ILE A 57 -0.04 7.23 12.88
CA ILE A 57 -1.12 7.84 12.10
C ILE A 57 -1.28 9.34 12.41
N GLY A 58 -0.22 10.12 12.22
CA GLY A 58 -0.27 11.59 12.25
C GLY A 58 -1.07 12.23 13.40
N GLN A 59 -1.77 13.34 13.14
CA GLN A 59 -2.72 13.98 14.08
C GLN A 59 -4.15 13.98 13.53
N ASP A 60 -4.38 13.36 12.37
CA ASP A 60 -5.68 13.32 11.72
C ASP A 60 -6.54 12.21 12.34
N SER A 61 -7.19 12.56 13.45
CA SER A 61 -8.03 11.64 14.20
C SER A 61 -9.38 11.45 13.51
N HIS A 62 -9.54 10.27 12.92
CA HIS A 62 -10.81 9.77 12.42
C HIS A 62 -11.63 9.07 13.51
N ASP A 63 -11.29 9.26 14.80
CA ASP A 63 -12.04 8.66 15.93
C ASP A 63 -13.52 9.04 15.92
N HIS A 64 -13.84 10.21 15.37
CA HIS A 64 -15.20 10.70 15.21
C HIS A 64 -16.05 9.87 14.22
N LEU A 65 -15.42 9.04 13.39
CA LEU A 65 -16.08 8.14 12.45
C LEU A 65 -16.28 6.72 13.02
N ILE A 66 -15.69 6.41 14.18
CA ILE A 66 -15.73 5.08 14.79
C ILE A 66 -16.75 5.09 15.93
N GLN A 67 -17.78 4.25 15.86
CA GLN A 67 -18.75 4.16 16.95
C GLN A 67 -18.13 3.46 18.17
N PRO A 68 -18.56 3.80 19.40
CA PRO A 68 -18.08 3.13 20.62
C PRO A 68 -18.25 1.61 20.58
N GLU A 69 -19.33 1.14 19.95
CA GLU A 69 -19.63 -0.29 19.80
C GLU A 69 -18.60 -1.00 18.91
N ASP A 70 -18.11 -0.34 17.85
CA ASP A 70 -17.09 -0.89 16.96
C ASP A 70 -15.76 -1.06 17.70
N LYS A 71 -15.40 -0.07 18.54
CA LYS A 71 -14.20 -0.14 19.39
C LYS A 71 -14.29 -1.31 20.38
N PHE A 72 -15.45 -1.51 21.00
CA PHE A 72 -15.68 -2.63 21.91
C PHE A 72 -15.58 -3.98 21.19
N ASN A 73 -16.21 -4.11 20.02
CA ASN A 73 -16.19 -5.36 19.25
C ASN A 73 -14.78 -5.74 18.81
N ILE A 74 -13.96 -4.79 18.33
CA ILE A 74 -12.56 -5.02 17.95
C ILE A 74 -11.73 -5.44 19.18
N ALA A 75 -11.88 -4.76 20.31
CA ALA A 75 -11.16 -5.10 21.54
C ALA A 75 -11.49 -6.51 22.04
N MET A 76 -12.75 -6.95 21.86
CA MET A 76 -13.19 -8.30 22.25
C MET A 76 -12.80 -9.38 21.23
N ALA A 77 -12.58 -9.03 19.96
CA ALA A 77 -12.16 -9.98 18.92
C ALA A 77 -10.70 -10.45 19.08
N HIS A 78 -9.90 -9.73 19.87
CA HIS A 78 -8.51 -10.08 20.19
C HIS A 78 -8.35 -10.97 21.44
N GLN A 79 -9.44 -11.51 22.01
CA GLN A 79 -9.43 -12.46 23.14
C GLN A 79 -9.70 -13.90 22.71
#